data_AF-A0A090WWF0-F1
#
_entry.id   AF-A0A090WWF0-F1
#
_cell.length_a   1.000
_cell.length_b   1.000
_cell.length_c   1.000
_cell.angle_alpha   90.00
_cell.angle_beta   90.00
_cell.angle_gamma   90.00
#
_symmetry.space_group_name_H-M   'P 1'
#
loop_
_entity.id
_entity.type
_entity.pdbx_description
1 polymer ?
#
loop_
_entity_poly.entity_id
_entity_poly.type
_entity_poly.pdbx_seq_one_letter_code
_entity_poly.pdbx_strand_id
1 'polypeptide(L)'
;MDDDMSEAVIKVFIDLHEKGLIYRGYRMVNWDPEAKTTLSDEEVIHEERQGNLYYINYKIEGSEDVLTIATTRPETIFGDSAICINPNDERFTHLRGKKAIVPICGRVIPIIEDEYVDLEFGTGCLKVTPAHDENDKVLGDKHNLEVIDIFNEDASLNSFGLQFEGQDRFVARKSVSKELEALGVLVKTETHINKVGTSERTKAVIEPRLSDQWFLKMEELVKPAIEAVLGENAEVKLFPKKFENTYRHWMENIRDWNISRQLLWGTTNSSLFLW
;
A
#
# COMPACT_ATOMS: atom_id res chain seq x y z
N MET A 1 10.47 15.54 27.16
CA MET A 1 11.49 14.49 26.98
C MET A 1 12.60 14.86 27.91
N ASP A 2 12.90 13.98 28.85
CA ASP A 2 14.00 14.17 29.79
C ASP A 2 15.31 13.74 29.10
N ASP A 3 16.41 14.41 29.43
CA ASP A 3 17.70 14.19 28.77
C ASP A 3 18.16 12.72 28.91
N ASP A 4 18.05 12.16 30.12
CA ASP A 4 18.40 10.76 30.41
C ASP A 4 17.62 9.75 29.56
N MET A 5 16.33 10.03 29.30
CA MET A 5 15.50 9.16 28.45
C MET A 5 15.90 9.27 26.98
N SER A 6 16.21 10.49 26.54
CA SER A 6 16.64 10.76 25.15
C SER A 6 17.98 10.07 24.87
N GLU A 7 18.93 10.15 25.81
CA GLU A 7 20.22 9.46 25.72
C GLU A 7 20.05 7.93 25.67
N ALA A 8 19.14 7.37 26.47
CA ALA A 8 18.87 5.93 26.46
C ALA A 8 18.34 5.46 25.10
N VAL A 9 17.39 6.19 24.51
CA VAL A 9 16.84 5.88 23.17
C VAL A 9 17.94 5.96 22.11
N ILE A 10 18.75 7.03 22.12
CA ILE A 10 19.87 7.19 21.17
C ILE A 10 20.87 6.04 21.30
N LYS A 11 21.22 5.66 22.53
CA LYS A 11 22.13 4.53 22.79
C LYS A 11 21.60 3.22 22.25
N VAL A 12 20.33 2.89 22.50
CA VAL A 12 19.69 1.67 21.99
C VAL A 12 19.65 1.68 20.46
N PHE A 13 19.32 2.83 19.85
CA PHE A 13 19.34 2.98 18.40
C PHE A 13 20.73 2.69 17.82
N ILE A 14 21.79 3.29 18.38
CA ILE A 14 23.16 3.07 17.91
C ILE A 14 23.55 1.60 18.06
N ASP A 15 23.29 0.98 19.21
CA ASP A 15 23.61 -0.43 19.45
C ASP A 15 22.90 -1.37 18.47
N LEU A 16 21.60 -1.17 18.22
CA LEU A 16 20.84 -1.98 17.26
C LEU A 16 21.27 -1.73 15.81
N HIS A 17 21.68 -0.50 15.49
CA HIS A 17 22.24 -0.16 14.17
C HIS A 17 23.61 -0.81 13.95
N GLU A 18 24.52 -0.74 14.92
CA GLU A 18 25.84 -1.40 14.86
C GLU A 18 25.72 -2.93 14.74
N LYS A 19 24.66 -3.52 15.32
CA LYS A 19 24.31 -4.94 15.17
C LYS A 19 23.69 -5.28 13.80
N GLY A 20 23.45 -4.30 12.94
CA GLY A 20 22.81 -4.49 11.62
C GLY A 20 21.32 -4.88 11.69
N LEU A 21 20.67 -4.64 12.83
CA LEU A 21 19.24 -4.88 13.05
C LEU A 21 18.40 -3.69 12.58
N ILE A 22 18.96 -2.47 12.65
CA ILE A 22 18.34 -1.28 12.06
C ILE A 22 18.91 -1.05 10.67
N TYR A 23 18.04 -0.81 9.70
CA TYR A 23 18.43 -0.49 8.33
C TYR A 23 17.48 0.52 7.71
N ARG A 24 17.94 1.17 6.64
CA ARG A 24 17.12 2.07 5.82
C ARG A 24 16.61 1.32 4.59
N GLY A 25 15.32 1.43 4.33
CA GLY A 25 14.68 0.78 3.19
C GLY A 25 13.68 1.70 2.50
N TYR A 26 13.60 1.58 1.18
CA TYR A 26 12.54 2.20 0.39
C TYR A 26 11.39 1.19 0.24
N ARG A 27 10.32 1.37 1.02
CA ARG A 27 9.21 0.41 1.09
C ARG A 27 7.86 1.14 1.07
N MET A 28 6.82 0.36 0.80
CA MET A 28 5.45 0.81 1.00
C MET A 28 5.22 0.99 2.50
N VAL A 29 4.62 2.10 2.87
CA VAL A 29 4.27 2.43 4.25
C VAL A 29 2.85 2.95 4.32
N ASN A 30 2.22 2.74 5.48
CA ASN A 30 0.94 3.34 5.81
C ASN A 30 1.16 4.84 6.04
N TRP A 31 0.57 5.69 5.22
CA TRP A 31 0.68 7.14 5.32
C TRP A 31 -0.61 7.77 5.82
N ASP A 32 -0.51 8.59 6.86
CA ASP A 32 -1.60 9.44 7.32
C ASP A 32 -1.54 10.79 6.59
N PRO A 33 -2.44 11.08 5.64
CA PRO A 33 -2.39 12.33 4.88
C PRO A 33 -2.78 13.58 5.67
N GLU A 34 -3.50 13.41 6.79
CA GLU A 34 -3.89 14.53 7.65
C GLU A 34 -2.73 14.92 8.58
N ALA A 35 -2.09 13.93 9.21
CA ALA A 35 -0.94 14.15 10.08
C ALA A 35 0.39 14.26 9.32
N LYS A 36 0.43 13.89 8.03
CA LYS A 36 1.61 13.84 7.16
C LYS A 36 2.76 13.03 7.75
N THR A 37 2.44 11.82 8.19
CA THR A 37 3.43 10.92 8.79
C THR A 37 3.13 9.47 8.43
N THR A 38 4.16 8.63 8.51
CA THR A 38 4.01 7.19 8.50
C THR A 38 3.35 6.65 9.77
N LEU A 39 2.70 5.50 9.63
CA LEU A 39 2.11 4.68 10.67
C LEU A 39 2.71 3.26 10.60
N SER A 40 2.84 2.59 11.75
CA SER A 40 3.06 1.14 11.79
C SER A 40 1.75 0.41 11.46
N ASP A 41 1.84 -0.89 11.16
CA ASP A 41 0.65 -1.72 10.92
C ASP A 41 -0.30 -1.72 12.13
N GLU A 42 0.24 -1.56 13.36
CA GLU A 42 -0.54 -1.55 14.60
C GLU A 42 -1.29 -0.25 14.85
N GLU A 43 -0.86 0.83 14.21
CA GLU A 43 -1.54 2.14 14.27
C GLU A 43 -2.68 2.24 13.23
N VAL A 44 -2.96 1.15 12.48
CA VAL A 44 -3.98 1.10 11.43
C VAL A 44 -5.20 0.29 11.86
N ILE A 45 -6.33 0.98 12.00
CA ILE A 45 -7.62 0.38 12.31
C ILE A 45 -8.40 0.14 11.02
N HIS A 46 -8.78 -1.11 10.78
CA HIS A 46 -9.55 -1.48 9.60
C HIS A 46 -11.05 -1.46 9.87
N GLU A 47 -11.81 -0.80 9.00
CA GLU A 47 -13.26 -0.66 9.07
C GLU A 47 -13.90 -1.10 7.74
N GLU A 48 -15.06 -1.77 7.82
CA GLU A 48 -15.85 -2.06 6.62
C GLU A 48 -16.60 -0.80 6.17
N ARG A 49 -16.46 -0.46 4.88
CA ARG A 49 -17.15 0.67 4.27
C ARG A 49 -17.77 0.26 2.94
N GLN A 50 -19.02 0.63 2.75
CA GLN A 50 -19.68 0.48 1.46
C GLN A 50 -19.02 1.43 0.46
N GLY A 51 -18.50 0.87 -0.63
CA GLY A 51 -17.94 1.60 -1.76
C GLY A 51 -18.45 1.03 -3.08
N ASN A 52 -17.71 1.31 -4.14
CA ASN A 52 -18.06 0.93 -5.51
C ASN A 52 -16.89 0.18 -6.16
N LEU A 53 -17.22 -0.78 -7.03
CA LEU A 53 -16.33 -1.43 -7.97
C LEU A 53 -16.65 -0.92 -9.38
N TYR A 54 -15.66 -0.30 -10.02
CA TYR A 54 -15.77 0.33 -11.32
C TYR A 54 -15.18 -0.57 -12.39
N TYR A 55 -15.92 -0.79 -13.47
CA TYR A 55 -15.49 -1.57 -14.62
C TYR A 55 -15.10 -0.64 -15.77
N ILE A 56 -13.82 -0.62 -16.13
CA ILE A 56 -13.24 0.40 -17.02
C ILE A 56 -12.57 -0.27 -18.22
N ASN A 57 -12.89 0.21 -19.42
CA ASN A 57 -12.28 -0.26 -20.66
C ASN A 57 -10.96 0.48 -20.96
N TYR A 58 -9.93 -0.29 -21.29
CA TYR A 58 -8.65 0.17 -21.81
C TYR A 58 -8.56 -0.27 -23.26
N LYS A 59 -8.19 0.65 -24.15
CA LYS A 59 -7.98 0.32 -25.57
C LYS A 59 -6.66 -0.43 -25.73
N ILE A 60 -6.63 -1.42 -26.62
CA ILE A 60 -5.40 -2.12 -26.96
C ILE A 60 -4.63 -1.30 -28.01
N GLU A 61 -3.34 -1.04 -27.78
CA GLU A 61 -2.51 -0.28 -28.71
C GLU A 61 -2.47 -0.97 -30.09
N GLY A 62 -2.79 -0.22 -31.14
CA GLY A 62 -2.79 -0.72 -32.51
C GLY A 62 -3.94 -1.68 -32.86
N SER A 63 -4.99 -1.76 -32.02
CA SER A 63 -6.20 -2.55 -32.27
C SER A 63 -7.46 -1.75 -31.93
N GLU A 64 -8.61 -2.22 -32.43
CA GLU A 64 -9.95 -1.77 -31.98
C GLU A 64 -10.42 -2.56 -30.75
N ASP A 65 -9.66 -3.58 -30.32
CA ASP A 65 -9.96 -4.37 -29.14
C ASP A 65 -9.88 -3.52 -27.86
N VAL A 66 -10.67 -3.92 -26.87
CA VAL A 66 -10.65 -3.33 -25.53
C VAL A 66 -10.49 -4.42 -24.47
N LEU A 67 -9.88 -4.04 -23.36
CA LEU A 67 -9.74 -4.85 -22.15
C LEU A 67 -10.46 -4.15 -21.01
N THR A 68 -11.36 -4.85 -20.33
CA THR A 68 -12.05 -4.31 -19.15
C THR A 68 -11.31 -4.72 -17.88
N ILE A 69 -11.02 -3.76 -17.00
CA ILE A 69 -10.52 -4.01 -15.64
C ILE A 69 -11.60 -3.70 -14.61
N ALA A 70 -11.44 -4.23 -13.38
CA ALA A 70 -12.24 -3.85 -12.24
C ALA A 70 -11.36 -3.18 -11.17
N THR A 71 -11.79 -2.04 -10.63
CA THR A 71 -11.07 -1.34 -9.56
C THR A 71 -12.00 -0.60 -8.62
N THR A 72 -11.62 -0.48 -7.35
CA THR A 72 -12.34 0.34 -6.35
C THR A 72 -11.79 1.77 -6.28
N ARG A 73 -10.66 2.03 -6.94
CA ARG A 73 -9.91 3.30 -6.90
C ARG A 73 -9.65 3.85 -8.31
N PRO A 74 -10.69 4.31 -9.04
CA PRO A 74 -10.53 4.81 -10.41
C PRO A 74 -9.62 6.04 -10.48
N GLU A 75 -9.48 6.81 -9.40
CA GLU A 75 -8.54 7.94 -9.35
C GLU A 75 -7.07 7.53 -9.48
N THR A 76 -6.75 6.27 -9.18
CA THR A 76 -5.36 5.76 -9.26
C THR A 76 -4.93 5.38 -10.68
N ILE A 77 -5.82 5.48 -11.66
CA ILE A 77 -5.55 5.15 -13.07
C ILE A 77 -4.34 5.90 -13.63
N PHE A 78 -4.08 7.12 -13.15
CA PHE A 78 -2.93 7.92 -13.57
C PHE A 78 -1.59 7.35 -13.12
N GLY A 79 -1.58 6.44 -12.14
CA GLY A 79 -0.41 5.72 -11.66
C GLY A 79 -0.23 4.34 -12.29
N ASP A 80 -1.15 3.92 -13.17
CA ASP A 80 -1.09 2.59 -13.77
C ASP A 80 0.20 2.42 -14.60
N SER A 81 0.94 1.35 -14.31
CA SER A 81 2.19 1.02 -15.00
C SER A 81 2.08 -0.24 -15.87
N ALA A 82 1.08 -1.08 -15.63
CA ALA A 82 0.73 -2.25 -16.44
C ALA A 82 -0.73 -2.67 -16.21
N ILE A 83 -1.25 -3.50 -17.10
CA ILE A 83 -2.40 -4.36 -16.80
C ILE A 83 -1.88 -5.78 -16.64
N CYS A 84 -2.24 -6.45 -15.56
CA CYS A 84 -1.89 -7.83 -15.31
C CYS A 84 -3.05 -8.76 -15.66
N ILE A 85 -2.76 -9.80 -16.43
CA ILE A 85 -3.68 -10.90 -16.74
C ILE A 85 -3.12 -12.20 -16.17
N ASN A 86 -3.99 -13.15 -15.84
CA ASN A 86 -3.53 -14.47 -15.46
C ASN A 86 -3.14 -15.27 -16.74
N PRO A 87 -1.94 -15.88 -16.80
CA PRO A 87 -1.53 -16.68 -17.96
C PRO A 87 -2.45 -17.87 -18.21
N ASN A 88 -3.10 -18.41 -17.18
CA ASN A 88 -4.02 -19.54 -17.30
C ASN A 88 -5.44 -19.13 -17.72
N ASP A 89 -5.71 -17.83 -17.91
CA ASP A 89 -7.00 -17.35 -18.43
C ASP A 89 -7.07 -17.41 -19.95
N GLU A 90 -7.76 -18.42 -20.48
CA GLU A 90 -7.94 -18.58 -21.93
C GLU A 90 -8.58 -17.37 -22.61
N ARG A 91 -9.41 -16.59 -21.88
CA ARG A 91 -10.09 -15.40 -22.39
C ARG A 91 -9.10 -14.32 -22.86
N PHE A 92 -7.93 -14.21 -22.22
CA PHE A 92 -6.97 -13.12 -22.44
C PHE A 92 -5.68 -13.55 -23.14
N THR A 93 -5.57 -14.80 -23.57
CA THR A 93 -4.40 -15.34 -24.31
C THR A 93 -4.01 -14.51 -25.53
N HIS A 94 -4.98 -13.93 -26.22
CA HIS A 94 -4.78 -13.08 -27.40
C HIS A 94 -4.22 -11.67 -27.07
N LEU A 95 -4.05 -11.33 -25.79
CA LEU A 95 -3.52 -10.04 -25.31
C LEU A 95 -2.07 -10.13 -24.83
N ARG A 96 -1.48 -11.33 -24.80
CA ARG A 96 -0.09 -11.53 -24.37
C ARG A 96 0.87 -10.75 -25.27
N GLY A 97 1.80 -10.02 -24.63
CA GLY A 97 2.77 -9.17 -25.31
C GLY A 97 2.19 -7.91 -25.97
N LYS A 98 0.89 -7.66 -25.84
CA LYS A 98 0.26 -6.41 -26.29
C LYS A 98 0.40 -5.32 -25.22
N LYS A 99 -0.02 -4.11 -25.58
CA LYS A 99 -0.05 -2.95 -24.69
C LYS A 99 -1.46 -2.37 -24.63
N ALA A 100 -1.78 -1.75 -23.50
CA ALA A 100 -3.03 -1.06 -23.26
C ALA A 100 -2.80 0.44 -23.16
N ILE A 101 -3.80 1.23 -23.52
CA ILE A 101 -3.80 2.68 -23.42
C ILE A 101 -4.61 3.05 -22.18
N VAL A 102 -3.96 3.70 -21.23
CA VAL A 102 -4.58 4.20 -20.00
C VAL A 102 -5.61 5.29 -20.36
N PRO A 103 -6.88 5.13 -19.97
CA PRO A 103 -7.90 6.16 -20.17
C PRO A 103 -7.49 7.52 -19.60
N ILE A 104 -8.03 8.58 -20.21
CA ILE A 104 -7.78 10.00 -19.87
C ILE A 104 -6.34 10.47 -20.17
N CYS A 105 -5.31 9.83 -19.61
CA CYS A 105 -3.92 10.27 -19.80
C CYS A 105 -3.26 9.75 -21.07
N GLY A 106 -3.85 8.73 -21.72
CA GLY A 106 -3.38 8.21 -23.01
C GLY A 106 -2.02 7.52 -22.97
N ARG A 107 -1.47 7.27 -21.78
CA ARG A 107 -0.19 6.58 -21.61
C ARG A 107 -0.31 5.12 -22.06
N VAL A 108 0.68 4.63 -22.78
CA VAL A 108 0.75 3.23 -23.22
C VAL A 108 1.49 2.41 -22.17
N ILE A 109 0.87 1.34 -21.69
CA ILE A 109 1.40 0.45 -20.65
C ILE A 109 1.40 -1.02 -21.12
N PRO A 110 2.38 -1.84 -20.71
CA PRO A 110 2.40 -3.26 -21.05
C PRO A 110 1.23 -4.04 -20.44
N ILE A 111 0.81 -5.10 -21.13
CA ILE A 111 0.01 -6.17 -20.54
C ILE A 111 0.97 -7.28 -20.09
N ILE A 112 1.03 -7.52 -18.79
CA ILE A 112 1.91 -8.51 -18.16
C ILE A 112 1.13 -9.75 -17.73
N GLU A 113 1.83 -10.86 -17.53
CA GLU A 113 1.25 -12.15 -17.14
C GLU A 113 1.71 -12.53 -15.73
N ASP A 114 0.78 -12.77 -14.81
CA ASP A 114 1.09 -13.27 -13.47
C ASP A 114 -0.05 -14.10 -12.88
N GLU A 115 0.29 -15.22 -12.23
CA GLU A 115 -0.69 -16.09 -11.57
C GLU A 115 -1.29 -15.47 -10.29
N TYR A 116 -0.71 -14.35 -9.82
CA TYR A 116 -1.27 -13.57 -8.73
C TYR A 116 -2.70 -13.07 -9.01
N VAL A 117 -3.04 -12.82 -10.28
CA VAL A 117 -4.36 -12.30 -10.64
C VAL A 117 -5.41 -13.41 -10.53
N ASP A 118 -6.43 -13.17 -9.70
CA ASP A 118 -7.56 -14.07 -9.54
C ASP A 118 -8.46 -14.05 -10.80
N LEU A 119 -8.72 -15.24 -11.34
CA LEU A 119 -9.55 -15.46 -12.53
C LEU A 119 -11.04 -15.12 -12.29
N GLU A 120 -11.51 -15.30 -11.06
CA GLU A 120 -12.92 -15.13 -10.67
C GLU A 120 -13.23 -13.71 -10.18
N PHE A 121 -12.24 -12.99 -9.66
CA PHE A 121 -12.44 -11.64 -9.14
C PHE A 121 -12.57 -10.60 -10.26
N GLY A 122 -13.67 -9.85 -10.24
CA GLY A 122 -13.90 -8.72 -11.14
C GLY A 122 -14.00 -9.13 -12.60
N THR A 123 -12.89 -9.01 -13.33
CA THR A 123 -12.79 -9.33 -14.77
C THR A 123 -11.73 -10.40 -15.08
N GLY A 124 -10.92 -10.81 -14.10
CA GLY A 124 -9.68 -11.56 -14.36
C GLY A 124 -8.52 -10.70 -14.87
N CYS A 125 -8.70 -9.37 -14.91
CA CYS A 125 -7.68 -8.38 -15.26
C CYS A 125 -7.51 -7.36 -14.15
N LEU A 126 -6.26 -7.12 -13.74
CA LEU A 126 -5.89 -6.23 -12.66
C LEU A 126 -5.09 -5.04 -13.23
N LYS A 127 -5.49 -3.80 -12.94
CA LYS A 127 -4.61 -2.65 -13.16
C LYS A 127 -3.50 -2.65 -12.10
N VAL A 128 -2.26 -2.37 -12.49
CA VAL A 128 -1.11 -2.40 -11.58
C VAL A 128 -0.63 -0.97 -11.31
N THR A 129 -0.68 -0.56 -10.05
CA THR A 129 -0.28 0.75 -9.54
C THR A 129 0.79 0.65 -8.45
N PRO A 130 2.07 0.44 -8.82
CA PRO A 130 3.14 0.11 -7.86
C PRO A 130 3.36 1.15 -6.74
N ALA A 131 2.99 2.41 -6.95
CA ALA A 131 3.16 3.46 -5.95
C ALA A 131 2.03 3.51 -4.89
N HIS A 132 0.93 2.78 -5.09
CA HIS A 132 -0.33 3.00 -4.34
C HIS A 132 -0.99 1.73 -3.79
N ASP A 133 -0.39 0.57 -3.99
CA ASP A 133 -0.83 -0.71 -3.41
C ASP A 133 0.38 -1.64 -3.17
N GLU A 134 0.40 -2.35 -2.05
CA GLU A 134 1.50 -3.24 -1.66
C GLU A 134 1.68 -4.41 -2.64
N ASN A 135 0.59 -5.01 -3.10
CA ASN A 135 0.66 -6.14 -4.02
C ASN A 135 1.07 -5.69 -5.42
N ASP A 136 0.54 -4.55 -5.86
CA ASP A 136 0.96 -3.93 -7.13
C ASP A 136 2.44 -3.56 -7.10
N LYS A 137 2.99 -3.17 -5.94
CA LYS A 137 4.43 -2.92 -5.78
C LYS A 137 5.25 -4.19 -5.98
N VAL A 138 4.80 -5.32 -5.43
CA VAL A 138 5.47 -6.62 -5.61
C VAL A 138 5.45 -7.03 -7.08
N LEU A 139 4.31 -6.88 -7.76
CA LEU A 139 4.22 -7.11 -9.21
C LEU A 139 5.13 -6.14 -9.98
N GLY A 140 5.14 -4.87 -9.59
CA GLY A 140 6.00 -3.84 -10.17
C GLY A 140 7.47 -4.19 -10.09
N ASP A 141 7.95 -4.69 -8.95
CA ASP A 141 9.33 -5.13 -8.78
C ASP A 141 9.64 -6.39 -9.59
N LYS A 142 8.74 -7.38 -9.55
CA LYS A 142 8.89 -8.65 -10.27
C LYS A 142 8.97 -8.47 -11.78
N HIS A 143 8.17 -7.55 -12.33
CA HIS A 143 8.08 -7.28 -13.77
C HIS A 143 8.84 -6.02 -14.20
N ASN A 144 9.61 -5.40 -13.27
CA ASN A 144 10.40 -4.19 -13.51
C ASN A 144 9.58 -3.05 -14.15
N LEU A 145 8.42 -2.76 -13.56
CA LEU A 145 7.51 -1.71 -13.99
C LEU A 145 7.90 -0.34 -13.45
N GLU A 146 7.47 0.70 -14.16
CA GLU A 146 7.61 2.08 -13.69
C GLU A 146 6.77 2.33 -12.42
N VAL A 147 7.33 3.12 -11.50
CA VAL A 147 6.66 3.54 -10.27
C VAL A 147 6.25 5.00 -10.43
N ILE A 148 4.94 5.25 -10.52
CA ILE A 148 4.37 6.57 -10.76
C ILE A 148 3.55 6.98 -9.53
N ASP A 149 4.12 7.84 -8.69
CA ASP A 149 3.41 8.43 -7.54
C ASP A 149 2.55 9.61 -7.99
N ILE A 150 1.23 9.49 -7.88
CA ILE A 150 0.28 10.51 -8.28
C ILE A 150 -0.21 11.40 -7.13
N PHE A 151 0.22 11.13 -5.89
CA PHE A 151 -0.31 11.82 -4.71
C PHE A 151 0.73 12.73 -4.04
N ASN A 152 0.30 13.94 -3.71
CA ASN A 152 0.98 14.80 -2.76
C ASN A 152 0.90 14.21 -1.35
N GLU A 153 1.64 14.77 -0.39
CA GLU A 153 1.65 14.33 1.02
C GLU A 153 0.27 14.43 1.70
N ASP A 154 -0.60 15.34 1.27
CA ASP A 154 -1.97 15.48 1.76
C ASP A 154 -2.97 14.57 1.01
N ALA A 155 -2.47 13.68 0.16
CA ALA A 155 -3.23 12.80 -0.72
C ALA A 155 -4.15 13.51 -1.72
N SER A 156 -3.86 14.78 -2.03
CA SER A 156 -4.34 15.41 -3.27
C SER A 156 -3.55 14.91 -4.48
N LEU A 157 -4.16 14.93 -5.66
CA LEU A 157 -3.45 14.60 -6.91
C LEU A 157 -2.36 15.64 -7.23
N ASN A 158 -1.19 15.16 -7.65
CA ASN A 158 -0.10 15.99 -8.16
C ASN A 158 -0.24 16.21 -9.69
N SER A 159 0.83 16.69 -10.34
CA SER A 159 0.86 16.96 -11.78
C SER A 159 0.53 15.76 -12.68
N PHE A 160 0.69 14.52 -12.22
CA PHE A 160 0.27 13.33 -12.96
C PHE A 160 -1.25 13.19 -13.06
N GLY A 161 -2.00 13.85 -12.18
CA GLY A 161 -3.47 13.89 -12.20
C GLY A 161 -4.08 14.77 -13.29
N LEU A 162 -3.27 15.43 -14.14
CA LEU A 162 -3.73 16.27 -15.26
C LEU A 162 -4.76 17.33 -14.80
N GLN A 163 -5.94 17.41 -15.42
CA GLN A 163 -6.99 18.35 -15.04
C GLN A 163 -7.57 18.14 -13.62
N PHE A 164 -7.18 17.06 -12.94
CA PHE A 164 -7.60 16.76 -11.57
C PHE A 164 -6.52 17.12 -10.53
N GLU A 165 -5.39 17.70 -10.94
CA GLU A 165 -4.35 18.19 -10.04
C GLU A 165 -4.93 19.09 -8.93
N GLY A 166 -4.47 18.87 -7.69
CA GLY A 166 -4.92 19.57 -6.49
C GLY A 166 -6.24 19.08 -5.90
N GLN A 167 -6.97 18.16 -6.57
CA GLN A 167 -8.16 17.56 -5.98
C GLN A 167 -7.79 16.51 -4.94
N ASP A 168 -8.41 16.56 -3.75
CA ASP A 168 -8.37 15.44 -2.79
C ASP A 168 -8.84 14.15 -3.47
N ARG A 169 -8.19 13.02 -3.14
CA ARG A 169 -8.46 11.71 -3.75
C ARG A 169 -9.93 11.30 -3.79
N PHE A 170 -10.74 11.65 -2.79
CA PHE A 170 -12.17 11.29 -2.79
C PHE A 170 -12.99 12.17 -3.73
N VAL A 171 -12.59 13.42 -3.90
CA VAL A 171 -13.15 14.33 -4.90
C VAL A 171 -12.70 13.89 -6.29
N ALA A 172 -11.41 13.63 -6.46
CA ALA A 172 -10.83 13.13 -7.69
C ALA A 172 -11.49 11.82 -8.14
N ARG A 173 -11.75 10.88 -7.22
CA ARG A 173 -12.50 9.64 -7.51
C ARG A 173 -13.82 9.93 -8.20
N LYS A 174 -14.62 10.87 -7.68
CA LYS A 174 -15.91 11.24 -8.28
C LYS A 174 -15.73 11.93 -9.62
N SER A 175 -14.76 12.83 -9.74
CA SER A 175 -14.48 13.59 -10.97
C SER A 175 -13.99 12.69 -12.09
N VAL A 176 -13.03 11.79 -11.80
CA VAL A 176 -12.48 10.80 -12.72
C VAL A 176 -13.55 9.82 -13.18
N SER A 177 -14.37 9.30 -12.26
CA SER A 177 -15.48 8.41 -12.64
C SER A 177 -16.45 9.07 -13.64
N LYS A 178 -16.77 10.35 -13.45
CA LYS A 178 -17.63 11.11 -14.39
C LYS A 178 -16.96 11.31 -15.75
N GLU A 179 -15.65 11.58 -15.76
CA GLU A 179 -14.90 11.71 -17.02
C GLU A 179 -14.86 10.38 -17.78
N LEU A 180 -14.62 9.27 -17.08
CA LEU A 180 -14.66 7.92 -17.67
C LEU A 180 -16.05 7.58 -18.25
N GLU A 181 -17.13 8.02 -17.59
CA GLU A 181 -18.49 7.90 -18.09
C GLU A 181 -18.72 8.77 -19.34
N ALA A 182 -18.29 10.03 -19.33
CA ALA A 182 -18.39 10.94 -20.47
C ALA A 182 -17.61 10.45 -21.70
N LEU A 183 -16.46 9.80 -21.48
CA LEU A 183 -15.66 9.15 -22.51
C LEU A 183 -16.26 7.81 -22.99
N GLY A 184 -17.31 7.31 -22.34
CA GLY A 184 -17.95 6.04 -22.67
C GLY A 184 -17.09 4.80 -22.37
N VAL A 185 -16.07 4.93 -21.52
CA VAL A 185 -15.16 3.83 -21.15
C VAL A 185 -15.51 3.20 -19.81
N LEU A 186 -16.35 3.84 -18.98
CA LEU A 186 -16.93 3.25 -17.78
C LEU A 186 -18.10 2.33 -18.16
N VAL A 187 -17.90 1.02 -18.07
CA VAL A 187 -18.87 0.00 -18.50
C VAL A 187 -20.02 -0.13 -17.51
N LYS A 188 -19.69 -0.25 -16.22
CA LYS A 188 -20.65 -0.36 -15.12
C LYS A 188 -20.00 -0.03 -13.78
N THR A 189 -20.84 0.24 -12.80
CA THR A 189 -20.45 0.42 -11.40
C THR A 189 -21.30 -0.49 -10.53
N GLU A 190 -20.68 -1.25 -9.63
CA GLU A 190 -21.35 -2.15 -8.70
C GLU A 190 -21.02 -1.78 -7.26
N THR A 191 -21.98 -1.99 -6.35
CA THR A 191 -21.72 -1.80 -4.92
C THR A 191 -20.78 -2.88 -4.42
N HIS A 192 -19.75 -2.49 -3.66
CA HIS A 192 -18.78 -3.41 -3.10
C HIS A 192 -18.38 -2.98 -1.68
N ILE A 193 -18.34 -3.92 -0.74
CA ILE A 193 -17.89 -3.65 0.64
C ILE A 193 -16.37 -3.72 0.64
N ASN A 194 -15.73 -2.62 1.02
CA ASN A 194 -14.28 -2.52 1.13
C ASN A 194 -13.87 -2.56 2.61
N LYS A 195 -12.73 -3.18 2.88
CA LYS A 195 -12.04 -3.03 4.16
C LYS A 195 -11.03 -1.91 4.05
N VAL A 196 -11.26 -0.80 4.74
CA VAL A 196 -10.46 0.43 4.61
C VAL A 196 -9.64 0.64 5.87
N GLY A 197 -8.34 0.88 5.73
CA GLY A 197 -7.46 1.25 6.83
C GLY A 197 -7.63 2.72 7.22
N THR A 198 -7.65 2.99 8.52
CA THR A 198 -7.74 4.34 9.08
C THR A 198 -6.69 4.53 10.17
N SER A 199 -6.17 5.75 10.28
CA SER A 199 -5.25 6.14 11.35
C SER A 199 -5.94 6.00 12.70
N GLU A 200 -5.30 5.35 13.67
CA GLU A 200 -5.84 5.25 15.02
C GLU A 200 -6.03 6.64 15.67
N ARG A 201 -5.24 7.63 15.25
CA ARG A 201 -5.18 8.98 15.84
C ARG A 201 -6.11 9.96 15.14
N THR A 202 -5.91 10.20 13.85
CA THR A 202 -6.68 11.20 13.08
C THR A 202 -8.00 10.63 12.59
N LYS A 203 -8.14 9.30 12.53
CA LYS A 203 -9.25 8.59 11.86
C LYS A 203 -9.30 8.83 10.35
N ALA A 204 -8.30 9.51 9.78
CA ALA A 204 -8.16 9.67 8.35
C ALA A 204 -7.95 8.31 7.69
N VAL A 205 -8.52 8.13 6.49
CA VAL A 205 -8.22 6.96 5.65
C VAL A 205 -6.76 7.05 5.23
N ILE A 206 -5.99 6.00 5.49
CA ILE A 206 -4.56 5.98 5.17
C ILE A 206 -4.33 5.79 3.67
N GLU A 207 -3.14 6.15 3.21
CA GLU A 207 -2.68 5.84 1.86
C GLU A 207 -1.44 4.94 1.91
N PRO A 208 -1.37 3.88 1.09
CA PRO A 208 -0.10 3.23 0.81
C PRO A 208 0.78 4.23 0.04
N ARG A 209 1.97 4.52 0.58
CA ARG A 209 2.93 5.43 -0.05
C ARG A 209 4.32 4.81 -0.02
N LEU A 210 5.10 4.98 -1.07
CA LEU A 210 6.51 4.62 -1.05
C LEU A 210 7.32 5.68 -0.30
N SER A 211 8.16 5.24 0.63
CA SER A 211 8.96 6.15 1.42
C SER A 211 10.27 5.52 1.89
N ASP A 212 11.31 6.33 1.98
CA ASP A 212 12.57 5.97 2.63
C ASP A 212 12.41 6.07 4.14
N GLN A 213 12.33 4.91 4.80
CA GLN A 213 12.13 4.83 6.24
C GLN A 213 13.18 3.94 6.89
N TRP A 214 13.29 4.04 8.20
CA TRP A 214 14.12 3.18 9.02
C TRP A 214 13.28 2.04 9.59
N PHE A 215 13.81 0.84 9.45
CA PHE A 215 13.14 -0.38 9.86
C PHE A 215 14.01 -1.14 10.86
N LEU A 216 13.36 -1.76 11.83
CA LEU A 216 13.96 -2.71 12.76
C LEU A 216 13.63 -4.14 12.31
N LYS A 217 14.66 -4.97 12.14
CA LYS A 217 14.51 -6.39 11.79
C LYS A 217 13.86 -7.17 12.93
N MET A 218 12.63 -7.62 12.75
CA MET A 218 11.87 -8.25 13.84
C MET A 218 12.08 -9.76 13.97
N GLU A 219 12.44 -10.45 12.88
CA GLU A 219 12.52 -11.92 12.80
C GLU A 219 13.37 -12.56 13.92
N GLU A 220 14.56 -12.02 14.21
CA GLU A 220 15.42 -12.53 15.27
C GLU A 220 15.10 -11.92 16.64
N LEU A 221 14.65 -10.66 16.67
CA LEU A 221 14.34 -9.94 17.90
C LEU A 221 13.12 -10.49 18.63
N VAL A 222 12.18 -11.08 17.89
CA VAL A 222 10.92 -11.60 18.44
C VAL A 222 11.10 -12.94 19.17
N LYS A 223 12.13 -13.74 18.80
CA LYS A 223 12.30 -15.11 19.30
C LYS A 223 12.43 -15.21 20.83
N PRO A 224 13.26 -14.39 21.50
CA PRO A 224 13.36 -14.44 22.96
C PRO A 224 12.04 -14.06 23.64
N ALA A 225 11.28 -13.13 23.05
CA ALA A 225 9.98 -12.70 23.58
C ALA A 225 8.90 -13.79 23.40
N ILE A 226 8.94 -14.55 22.31
CA ILE A 226 8.07 -15.72 22.12
C ILE A 226 8.40 -16.78 23.18
N GLU A 227 9.68 -17.12 23.35
CA GLU A 227 10.11 -18.14 24.31
C GLU A 227 9.74 -17.77 25.75
N ALA A 228 9.93 -16.51 26.14
CA ALA A 228 9.62 -16.03 27.49
C ALA A 228 8.14 -16.16 27.87
N VAL A 229 7.22 -16.13 26.90
CA VAL A 229 5.76 -16.18 27.13
C VAL A 229 5.16 -17.53 26.79
N LEU A 230 5.64 -18.17 25.72
CA LEU A 230 5.03 -19.36 25.10
C LEU A 230 5.92 -20.60 25.15
N GLY A 231 7.16 -20.47 25.64
CA GLY A 231 8.12 -21.56 25.77
C GLY A 231 7.76 -22.56 26.87
N GLU A 232 8.47 -23.69 26.88
CA GLU A 232 8.24 -24.77 27.86
C GLU A 232 8.45 -24.29 29.31
N ASN A 233 9.38 -23.35 29.49
CA ASN A 233 9.70 -22.71 30.77
C ASN A 233 9.28 -21.22 30.78
N ALA A 234 8.04 -20.93 30.36
CA ALA A 234 7.52 -19.56 30.29
C ALA A 234 7.73 -18.77 31.59
N GLU A 235 8.51 -17.68 31.48
CA GLU A 235 8.82 -16.74 32.56
C GLU A 235 7.67 -15.74 32.79
N VAL A 236 6.93 -15.42 31.73
CA VAL A 236 5.83 -14.45 31.72
C VAL A 236 4.49 -15.16 31.54
N LYS A 237 3.51 -14.84 32.40
CA LYS A 237 2.17 -15.44 32.36
C LYS A 237 1.11 -14.39 32.02
N LEU A 238 0.38 -14.60 30.93
CA LEU A 238 -0.69 -13.71 30.50
C LEU A 238 -2.04 -14.11 31.13
N PHE A 239 -2.77 -13.10 31.62
CA PHE A 239 -4.08 -13.30 32.22
C PHE A 239 -5.15 -12.41 31.55
N PRO A 240 -6.26 -12.99 31.03
CA PRO A 240 -6.57 -14.42 30.98
C PRO A 240 -5.75 -15.19 29.92
N LYS A 241 -5.59 -16.52 30.12
CA LYS A 241 -4.79 -17.40 29.24
C LYS A 241 -5.11 -17.31 27.74
N LYS A 242 -6.35 -16.94 27.38
CA LYS A 242 -6.74 -16.76 25.97
C LYS A 242 -5.84 -15.76 25.22
N PHE A 243 -5.22 -14.81 25.92
CA PHE A 243 -4.30 -13.85 25.32
C PHE A 243 -3.01 -14.49 24.80
N GLU A 244 -2.64 -15.69 25.25
CA GLU A 244 -1.49 -16.43 24.69
C GLU A 244 -1.69 -16.71 23.19
N ASN A 245 -2.92 -17.03 22.76
CA ASN A 245 -3.21 -17.26 21.35
C ASN A 245 -3.12 -15.97 20.53
N THR A 246 -3.61 -14.86 21.07
CA THR A 246 -3.48 -13.54 20.43
C THR A 246 -2.00 -13.15 20.33
N TYR A 247 -1.26 -13.25 21.42
CA TYR A 247 0.17 -12.96 21.46
C TYR A 247 0.96 -13.83 20.47
N ARG A 248 0.69 -15.13 20.43
CA ARG A 248 1.27 -16.06 19.46
C ARG A 248 1.05 -15.58 18.03
N HIS A 249 -0.22 -15.33 17.68
CA HIS A 249 -0.57 -14.90 16.35
C HIS A 249 0.15 -13.62 15.93
N TRP A 250 0.30 -12.66 16.86
CA TRP A 250 1.00 -11.41 16.60
C TRP A 250 2.50 -11.62 16.39
N MET A 251 3.15 -12.31 17.33
CA MET A 251 4.60 -12.47 17.32
C MET A 251 5.10 -13.40 16.20
N GLU A 252 4.31 -14.40 15.80
CA GLU A 252 4.67 -15.30 14.69
C GLU A 252 4.47 -14.68 13.30
N ASN A 253 3.64 -13.63 13.17
CA ASN A 253 3.36 -12.95 11.89
C ASN A 253 3.96 -11.53 11.81
N ILE A 254 4.85 -11.18 12.74
CA ILE A 254 5.41 -9.84 12.84
C ILE A 254 6.25 -9.50 11.60
N ARG A 255 6.09 -8.28 11.09
CA ARG A 255 6.90 -7.71 10.02
C ARG A 255 7.94 -6.77 10.61
N ASP A 256 8.95 -6.41 9.80
CA ASP A 256 9.95 -5.42 10.20
C ASP A 256 9.27 -4.09 10.58
N TRP A 257 9.61 -3.57 11.76
CA TRP A 257 8.91 -2.44 12.34
C TRP A 257 9.46 -1.12 11.78
N ASN A 258 8.58 -0.29 11.20
CA ASN A 258 8.90 1.08 10.83
C ASN A 258 9.07 1.96 12.08
N ILE A 259 10.30 2.38 12.37
CA ILE A 259 10.68 3.14 13.58
C ILE A 259 10.91 4.63 13.32
N SER A 260 10.76 5.10 12.08
CA SER A 260 10.87 6.52 11.74
C SER A 260 9.51 7.19 11.55
N ARG A 261 9.42 8.47 11.92
CA ARG A 261 8.21 9.30 11.79
C ARG A 261 8.57 10.70 11.27
N GLN A 262 7.63 11.36 10.61
CA GLN A 262 7.79 12.74 10.10
C GLN A 262 7.06 13.75 11.01
N LEU A 263 7.28 13.62 12.32
CA LEU A 263 6.64 14.43 13.34
C LEU A 263 7.61 15.45 13.93
N LEU A 264 7.10 16.58 14.43
CA LEU A 264 7.91 17.57 15.16
C LEU A 264 8.20 17.17 16.61
N TRP A 265 7.51 16.16 17.14
CA TRP A 265 7.61 15.70 18.53
C TRP A 265 8.12 14.26 18.60
N GLY A 266 9.29 14.06 19.20
CA GLY A 266 9.95 12.76 19.37
C GLY A 266 11.45 12.92 19.64
N THR A 267 12.15 11.82 19.90
CA THR A 267 13.61 11.85 20.13
C THR A 267 14.31 12.11 18.80
N THR A 268 15.14 13.16 18.74
CA THR A 268 15.85 13.53 17.52
C THR A 268 17.26 12.95 17.51
N ASN A 269 17.69 12.46 16.34
CA ASN A 269 19.10 12.21 16.08
C ASN A 269 19.47 12.77 14.71
N SER A 270 20.14 13.93 14.70
CA SER A 270 20.84 14.65 13.61
C SER A 270 20.14 14.84 12.24
N SER A 271 19.01 14.19 11.98
CA SER A 271 18.21 14.19 10.75
C SER A 271 16.95 13.30 10.86
N LEU A 272 16.64 12.72 12.03
CA LEU A 272 15.55 11.75 12.22
C LEU A 272 14.80 11.91 13.54
N PHE A 273 13.48 11.65 13.52
CA PHE A 273 12.66 11.45 14.72
C PHE A 273 12.43 9.94 14.92
N LEU A 274 12.83 9.44 16.09
CA LEU A 274 12.71 8.05 16.52
C LEU A 274 11.69 7.97 17.66
N TRP A 275 10.81 6.96 17.58
CA TRP A 275 9.87 6.55 18.62
C TRP A 275 10.01 5.06 18.88
#